data_AF-A0ABD6B8Z7-F1
#
_entry.id   AF-A0ABD6B8Z7-F1
#
_cell.length_a   1.000
_cell.length_b   1.000
_cell.length_c   1.000
_cell.angle_alpha   90.00
_cell.angle_beta   90.00
_cell.angle_gamma   90.00
#
_symmetry.space_group_name_H-M   'P 1'
#
loop_
_entity.id
_entity.type
_entity.pdbx_description
1 polymer ?
#
loop_
_entity_poly.entity_id
_entity_poly.type
_entity_poly.pdbx_seq_one_letter_code
_entity_poly.pdbx_strand_id
1 'polypeptide(L)'
;MRRLATVLAVTLVVLAGIAPLAAAAPPVADAAVGDAAATAQTEPSNESAPPDPERDRIGWEDGYWHNESIDVNQSDGLTQAELNATVARAMARVEVIRELEFNTTVPVDIVSRSAFANSSGNSSYSEAFRAFDNAKFEALFLIGEDEDSLGVQQSNRGATVGGYYSPAADSIVLVTDNETTLQVDELTLGHELVHAVQDQRFGLGNVSSRTRDGANANSGLIEGDANYVQEQYRQRCAEGGAWAGSCLRPDASGG
;
A
#
# COMPACT_ATOMS: atom_id res chain seq x y z
N MET A 1 16.46 -3.12 -30.98
CA MET A 1 16.54 -3.35 -29.52
C MET A 1 16.09 -2.09 -28.81
N ARG A 2 14.81 -2.02 -28.40
CA ARG A 2 14.28 -0.87 -27.65
C ARG A 2 14.71 -1.03 -26.20
N ARG A 3 15.42 -0.04 -25.66
CA ARG A 3 15.76 0.05 -24.24
C ARG A 3 14.48 0.45 -23.51
N LEU A 4 13.95 -0.44 -22.67
CA LEU A 4 12.88 -0.13 -21.72
C LEU A 4 13.51 0.71 -20.60
N ALA A 5 13.13 1.97 -20.51
CA ALA A 5 13.47 2.82 -19.38
C ALA A 5 12.38 2.60 -18.32
N THR A 6 12.74 1.95 -17.22
CA THR A 6 11.87 1.79 -16.06
C THR A 6 11.68 3.16 -15.43
N VAL A 7 10.57 3.84 -15.74
CA VAL A 7 10.18 5.07 -15.05
C VAL A 7 9.34 4.65 -13.87
N LEU A 8 9.97 4.59 -12.70
CA LEU A 8 9.28 4.39 -11.45
C LEU A 8 8.95 5.77 -10.87
N ALA A 9 7.68 6.17 -10.97
CA ALA A 9 7.19 7.36 -10.29
C ALA A 9 6.88 6.96 -8.84
N VAL A 10 7.64 7.48 -7.88
CA VAL A 10 7.34 7.35 -6.46
C VAL A 10 7.44 8.74 -5.86
N THR A 11 6.29 9.31 -5.52
CA THR A 11 6.17 10.58 -4.81
C THR A 11 6.14 10.34 -3.30
N LEU A 12 7.02 11.04 -2.60
CA LEU A 12 7.39 10.79 -1.21
C LEU A 12 6.79 11.92 -0.36
N VAL A 13 5.79 11.62 0.48
CA VAL A 13 5.13 12.60 1.36
C VAL A 13 5.56 12.34 2.81
N VAL A 14 6.07 13.38 3.48
CA VAL A 14 6.46 13.34 4.91
C VAL A 14 5.26 13.78 5.76
N LEU A 15 4.75 12.90 6.61
CA LEU A 15 3.76 13.26 7.66
C LEU A 15 4.45 13.44 9.02
N ALA A 16 4.30 14.62 9.61
CA ALA A 16 4.69 14.92 10.99
C ALA A 16 3.50 14.70 11.94
N GLY A 17 3.62 13.76 12.89
CA GLY A 17 2.59 13.47 13.90
C GLY A 17 2.97 13.99 15.29
N ILE A 18 2.03 14.67 15.97
CA ILE A 18 2.08 15.03 17.39
C ILE A 18 0.99 14.23 18.11
N ALA A 19 1.34 13.40 19.08
CA ALA A 19 0.39 12.64 19.89
C ALA A 19 0.33 13.17 21.35
N PRO A 20 -0.85 13.26 21.99
CA PRO A 20 -0.96 13.48 23.44
C PRO A 20 -1.23 12.19 24.24
N LEU A 21 -0.73 12.19 25.48
CA LEU A 21 -0.83 11.17 26.53
C LEU A 21 -2.23 11.06 27.16
N ALA A 22 -2.61 9.84 27.59
CA ALA A 22 -3.34 9.48 28.83
C ALA A 22 -3.83 8.02 28.73
N ALA A 23 -4.13 7.21 29.75
CA ALA A 23 -3.86 7.10 31.18
C ALA A 23 -4.37 5.70 31.61
N ALA A 24 -3.79 5.09 32.65
CA ALA A 24 -4.05 3.72 33.12
C ALA A 24 -5.33 3.56 33.97
N ALA A 25 -5.92 2.35 34.03
CA ALA A 25 -6.33 1.56 35.24
C ALA A 25 -7.02 0.21 34.83
N PRO A 26 -7.38 -0.76 35.74
CA PRO A 26 -6.78 -2.10 35.75
C PRO A 26 -7.84 -3.26 35.83
N PRO A 27 -7.61 -4.47 36.44
CA PRO A 27 -7.86 -5.76 35.80
C PRO A 27 -9.13 -6.50 36.28
N VAL A 28 -9.54 -7.55 35.54
CA VAL A 28 -10.51 -8.56 36.03
C VAL A 28 -10.06 -9.96 35.60
N ALA A 29 -10.34 -10.93 36.47
CA ALA A 29 -9.72 -12.25 36.53
C ALA A 29 -10.63 -13.40 36.02
N ASP A 30 -9.95 -14.37 35.41
CA ASP A 30 -10.00 -15.84 35.53
C ASP A 30 -11.08 -16.77 34.93
N ALA A 31 -10.52 -17.85 34.37
CA ALA A 31 -10.95 -19.24 34.17
C ALA A 31 -12.15 -19.62 33.27
N ALA A 32 -11.88 -20.41 32.21
CA ALA A 32 -12.00 -21.88 32.25
C ALA A 32 -11.67 -22.55 30.91
N VAL A 33 -11.11 -23.77 31.00
CA VAL A 33 -10.65 -24.67 29.93
C VAL A 33 -11.80 -25.57 29.45
N GLY A 34 -11.90 -25.84 28.15
CA GLY A 34 -12.87 -26.77 27.59
C GLY A 34 -12.52 -27.27 26.18
N ASP A 35 -11.80 -28.40 26.17
CA ASP A 35 -11.69 -29.53 25.22
C ASP A 35 -11.84 -29.38 23.69
N ALA A 36 -10.96 -30.10 22.99
CA ALA A 36 -10.83 -30.16 21.54
C ALA A 36 -11.75 -31.22 20.90
N ALA A 37 -12.41 -30.89 19.79
CA ALA A 37 -12.98 -31.84 18.85
C ALA A 37 -12.91 -31.30 17.41
N ALA A 38 -12.60 -32.19 16.46
CA ALA A 38 -12.18 -31.87 15.10
C ALA A 38 -13.34 -31.81 14.06
N THR A 39 -13.05 -31.06 13.00
CA THR A 39 -13.60 -31.09 11.62
C THR A 39 -15.03 -30.59 11.33
N ALA A 40 -15.11 -29.32 10.89
CA ALA A 40 -15.75 -28.90 9.64
C ALA A 40 -15.21 -27.50 9.28
N GLN A 41 -14.55 -27.34 8.12
CA GLN A 41 -14.26 -26.01 7.57
C GLN A 41 -15.60 -25.38 7.23
N THR A 42 -16.01 -24.43 8.07
CA THR A 42 -17.21 -23.64 7.90
C THR A 42 -16.72 -22.33 7.30
N GLU A 43 -17.08 -22.05 6.05
CA GLU A 43 -16.95 -20.71 5.48
C GLU A 43 -17.50 -19.71 6.48
N PRO A 44 -16.80 -18.61 6.80
CA PRO A 44 -17.29 -17.62 7.74
C PRO A 44 -18.54 -16.96 7.15
N SER A 45 -19.73 -17.47 7.48
CA SER A 45 -20.99 -16.83 7.13
C SER A 45 -21.12 -15.56 7.97
N ASN A 46 -20.66 -14.43 7.42
CA ASN A 46 -20.79 -13.14 8.07
C ASN A 46 -22.19 -12.56 7.79
N GLU A 47 -23.05 -12.45 8.81
CA GLU A 47 -24.48 -12.10 8.71
C GLU A 47 -24.80 -10.68 8.16
N SER A 48 -23.83 -9.95 7.61
CA SER A 48 -24.00 -8.58 7.07
C SER A 48 -23.64 -8.42 5.58
N ALA A 49 -22.99 -9.40 4.95
CA ALA A 49 -22.69 -9.34 3.52
C ALA A 49 -23.85 -9.93 2.69
N PRO A 50 -24.21 -9.34 1.53
CA PRO A 50 -25.15 -9.97 0.60
C PRO A 50 -24.65 -11.35 0.11
N PRO A 51 -25.52 -12.22 -0.43
CA PRO A 51 -25.06 -13.40 -1.14
C PRO A 51 -24.15 -13.04 -2.31
N ASP A 52 -23.18 -13.91 -2.62
CA ASP A 52 -22.30 -13.73 -3.76
C ASP A 52 -23.07 -13.52 -5.06
N PRO A 53 -22.69 -12.51 -5.86
CA PRO A 53 -23.33 -12.25 -7.13
C PRO A 53 -22.89 -13.30 -8.18
N GLU A 54 -23.73 -13.54 -9.18
CA GLU A 54 -23.37 -14.45 -10.29
C GLU A 54 -22.23 -13.93 -11.17
N ARG A 55 -21.98 -12.62 -11.12
CA ARG A 55 -20.98 -11.91 -11.91
C ARG A 55 -20.36 -10.82 -11.07
N ASP A 56 -19.12 -10.53 -11.41
CA ASP A 56 -18.34 -9.44 -10.87
C ASP A 56 -19.07 -8.10 -10.94
N ARG A 57 -18.94 -7.32 -9.87
CA ARG A 57 -19.61 -6.02 -9.69
C ARG A 57 -18.96 -5.22 -8.57
N ILE A 58 -18.96 -3.90 -8.75
CA ILE A 58 -18.56 -2.90 -7.74
C ILE A 58 -18.85 -3.34 -6.31
N GLY A 59 -17.77 -3.51 -5.57
CA GLY A 59 -17.79 -3.84 -4.15
C GLY A 59 -17.76 -5.33 -3.83
N TRP A 60 -17.57 -6.19 -4.83
CA TRP A 60 -17.34 -7.62 -4.68
C TRP A 60 -16.17 -8.03 -5.55
N GLU A 61 -15.15 -8.64 -4.95
CA GLU A 61 -13.92 -9.02 -5.65
C GLU A 61 -13.44 -10.38 -5.12
N ASP A 62 -13.11 -11.30 -6.03
CA ASP A 62 -12.56 -12.62 -5.73
C ASP A 62 -13.23 -13.37 -4.55
N GLY A 63 -14.56 -13.25 -4.44
CA GLY A 63 -15.35 -13.93 -3.41
C GLY A 63 -15.54 -13.14 -2.10
N TYR A 64 -15.18 -11.86 -2.05
CA TYR A 64 -15.31 -11.04 -0.84
C TYR A 64 -16.04 -9.73 -1.11
N TRP A 65 -17.06 -9.44 -0.29
CA TRP A 65 -17.67 -8.10 -0.27
C TRP A 65 -16.80 -7.10 0.48
N HIS A 66 -16.87 -5.83 0.07
CA HIS A 66 -16.13 -4.73 0.69
C HIS A 66 -16.38 -4.57 2.21
N ASN A 67 -17.53 -5.03 2.71
CA ASN A 67 -17.95 -4.98 4.13
C ASN A 67 -17.89 -6.34 4.82
N GLU A 68 -17.34 -7.35 4.17
CA GLU A 68 -17.23 -8.68 4.72
C GLU A 68 -16.07 -8.79 5.72
N SER A 69 -16.31 -9.57 6.76
CA SER A 69 -15.29 -9.95 7.73
C SER A 69 -14.44 -11.04 7.11
N ILE A 70 -13.12 -10.88 7.16
CA ILE A 70 -12.17 -11.92 6.79
C ILE A 70 -11.49 -12.40 8.07
N ASP A 71 -11.27 -13.71 8.18
CA ASP A 71 -10.54 -14.31 9.30
C ASP A 71 -9.04 -14.14 9.08
N VAL A 72 -8.55 -12.91 9.28
CA VAL A 72 -7.16 -12.54 9.09
C VAL A 72 -6.67 -11.75 10.29
N ASN A 73 -5.54 -12.17 10.85
CA ASN A 73 -4.73 -11.37 11.74
C ASN A 73 -3.27 -11.50 11.30
N GLN A 74 -2.44 -10.49 11.60
CA GLN A 74 -1.05 -10.46 11.14
C GLN A 74 -0.03 -10.59 12.28
N SER A 75 -0.45 -11.21 13.38
CA SER A 75 0.38 -11.35 14.59
C SER A 75 1.56 -12.31 14.41
N ASP A 76 1.40 -13.32 13.57
CA ASP A 76 2.43 -14.27 13.12
C ASP A 76 2.89 -14.02 11.67
N GLY A 77 2.37 -12.96 11.04
CA GLY A 77 2.58 -12.62 9.64
C GLY A 77 1.58 -13.31 8.72
N LEU A 78 1.26 -12.65 7.60
CA LEU A 78 0.24 -13.15 6.68
C LEU A 78 0.74 -14.36 5.88
N THR A 79 -0.10 -15.39 5.81
CA THR A 79 0.00 -16.43 4.78
C THR A 79 -0.46 -15.90 3.42
N GLN A 80 -0.16 -16.63 2.34
CA GLN A 80 -0.62 -16.24 1.00
C GLN A 80 -2.15 -16.20 0.89
N ALA A 81 -2.86 -17.10 1.57
CA ALA A 81 -4.32 -17.12 1.54
C ALA A 81 -4.93 -15.90 2.24
N GLU A 82 -4.38 -15.54 3.40
CA GLU A 82 -4.81 -14.34 4.14
C GLU A 82 -4.46 -13.05 3.39
N LEU A 83 -3.29 -13.01 2.73
CA LEU A 83 -2.94 -11.91 1.84
C LEU A 83 -3.95 -11.79 0.69
N ASN A 84 -4.26 -12.89 0.00
CA ASN A 84 -5.21 -12.88 -1.11
C ASN A 84 -6.61 -12.40 -0.65
N ALA A 85 -7.11 -12.89 0.49
CA ALA A 85 -8.38 -12.43 1.05
C ALA A 85 -8.36 -10.94 1.43
N THR A 86 -7.23 -10.46 1.98
CA THR A 86 -7.03 -9.04 2.29
C THR A 86 -7.05 -8.19 1.03
N VAL A 87 -6.35 -8.62 -0.03
CA VAL A 87 -6.27 -7.92 -1.31
C VAL A 87 -7.62 -7.86 -2.00
N ALA A 88 -8.33 -8.99 -2.09
CA ALA A 88 -9.66 -9.07 -2.67
C ALA A 88 -10.63 -8.10 -1.98
N ARG A 89 -10.70 -8.15 -0.64
CA ARG A 89 -11.54 -7.21 0.12
C ARG A 89 -11.10 -5.75 -0.07
N ALA A 90 -9.79 -5.48 -0.10
CA ALA A 90 -9.28 -4.13 -0.31
C ALA A 90 -9.60 -3.59 -1.72
N MET A 91 -9.55 -4.44 -2.76
CA MET A 91 -10.01 -4.10 -4.10
C MET A 91 -11.48 -3.71 -4.08
N ALA A 92 -12.36 -4.57 -3.57
CA ALA A 92 -13.79 -4.27 -3.44
C ALA A 92 -14.06 -2.95 -2.68
N ARG A 93 -13.27 -2.66 -1.64
CA ARG A 93 -13.34 -1.40 -0.88
C ARG A 93 -12.94 -0.19 -1.72
N VAL A 94 -11.88 -0.30 -2.53
CA VAL A 94 -11.46 0.75 -3.47
C VAL A 94 -12.54 0.98 -4.53
N GLU A 95 -13.14 -0.07 -5.08
CA GLU A 95 -14.22 0.04 -6.06
C GLU A 95 -15.41 0.82 -5.52
N VAL A 96 -15.81 0.56 -4.27
CA VAL A 96 -16.94 1.27 -3.63
C VAL A 96 -16.63 2.73 -3.35
N ILE A 97 -15.38 3.06 -3.02
CA ILE A 97 -14.99 4.48 -2.81
C ILE A 97 -14.94 5.20 -4.16
N ARG A 98 -14.40 4.53 -5.19
CA ARG A 98 -14.07 5.19 -6.46
C ARG A 98 -15.13 5.06 -7.55
N GLU A 99 -16.08 4.15 -7.34
CA GLU A 99 -17.13 3.73 -8.28
C GLU A 99 -16.54 3.23 -9.61
N LEU A 100 -15.45 2.46 -9.53
CA LEU A 100 -14.73 1.91 -10.69
C LEU A 100 -14.38 0.45 -10.44
N GLU A 101 -14.70 -0.39 -11.43
CA GLU A 101 -14.33 -1.81 -11.41
C GLU A 101 -12.86 -2.04 -11.76
N PHE A 102 -12.21 -3.00 -11.11
CA PHE A 102 -11.01 -3.59 -11.66
C PHE A 102 -11.34 -4.46 -12.89
N ASN A 103 -10.41 -4.55 -13.83
CA ASN A 103 -10.53 -5.46 -14.97
C ASN A 103 -9.92 -6.83 -14.67
N THR A 104 -8.97 -6.88 -13.74
CA THR A 104 -8.22 -8.07 -13.33
C THR A 104 -7.72 -7.92 -11.90
N THR A 105 -7.66 -9.03 -11.16
CA THR A 105 -6.98 -9.12 -9.86
C THR A 105 -5.55 -8.61 -9.93
N VAL A 106 -5.15 -7.84 -8.93
CA VAL A 106 -3.81 -7.22 -8.85
C VAL A 106 -2.89 -8.09 -7.98
N PRO A 107 -1.80 -8.65 -8.53
CA PRO A 107 -0.80 -9.36 -7.72
C PRO A 107 -0.14 -8.43 -6.71
N VAL A 108 0.03 -8.90 -5.47
CA VAL A 108 0.65 -8.15 -4.37
C VAL A 108 1.77 -8.99 -3.75
N ASP A 109 2.97 -8.42 -3.70
CA ASP A 109 4.10 -8.97 -2.98
C ASP A 109 4.41 -8.10 -1.75
N ILE A 110 4.83 -8.73 -0.64
CA ILE A 110 5.32 -8.02 0.55
C ILE A 110 6.80 -8.31 0.70
N VAL A 111 7.60 -7.25 0.83
CA VAL A 111 9.05 -7.35 1.05
C VAL A 111 9.44 -6.58 2.31
N SER A 112 10.51 -7.03 2.98
CA SER A 112 11.07 -6.26 4.08
C SER A 112 11.79 -5.01 3.57
N ARG A 113 11.93 -4.01 4.45
CA ARG A 113 12.64 -2.78 4.12
C ARG A 113 14.08 -3.04 3.69
N SER A 114 14.77 -3.99 4.32
CA SER A 114 16.14 -4.37 3.91
C SER A 114 16.18 -4.98 2.50
N ALA A 115 15.22 -5.83 2.14
CA ALA A 115 15.10 -6.40 0.80
C ALA A 115 14.80 -5.31 -0.24
N PHE A 116 13.89 -4.37 0.08
CA PHE A 116 13.57 -3.24 -0.78
C PHE A 116 14.79 -2.34 -1.03
N ALA A 117 15.55 -1.98 0.02
CA ALA A 117 16.75 -1.17 -0.09
C ALA A 117 17.83 -1.83 -0.99
N ASN A 118 18.01 -3.15 -0.86
CA ASN A 118 18.95 -3.91 -1.69
C ASN A 118 18.52 -3.97 -3.17
N SER A 119 17.22 -4.08 -3.44
CA SER A 119 16.70 -4.16 -4.82
C SER A 119 16.73 -2.81 -5.56
N SER A 120 16.52 -1.71 -4.85
CA SER A 120 16.33 -0.38 -5.44
C SER A 120 17.64 0.33 -5.82
N GLY A 121 18.77 -0.07 -5.24
CA GLY A 121 20.10 0.50 -5.53
C GLY A 121 20.72 0.15 -6.89
N ASN A 122 20.07 -0.68 -7.71
CA ASN A 122 20.70 -1.26 -8.91
C ASN A 122 20.57 -0.41 -10.20
N SER A 123 20.25 0.88 -10.08
CA SER A 123 20.06 1.77 -11.24
C SER A 123 21.38 2.40 -11.70
N SER A 124 21.70 2.22 -12.99
CA SER A 124 22.89 2.82 -13.60
C SER A 124 22.56 4.19 -14.21
N TYR A 125 23.23 5.23 -13.73
CA TYR A 125 23.10 6.60 -14.22
C TYR A 125 24.40 7.05 -14.90
N SER A 126 24.27 7.78 -16.01
CA SER A 126 25.41 8.38 -16.71
C SER A 126 26.12 9.42 -15.83
N GLU A 127 27.43 9.58 -15.99
CA GLU A 127 28.22 10.60 -15.27
C GLU A 127 27.66 12.01 -15.43
N ALA A 128 27.23 12.37 -16.65
CA ALA A 128 26.64 13.69 -16.92
C ALA A 128 25.35 13.93 -16.11
N PHE A 129 24.51 12.89 -15.96
CA PHE A 129 23.30 12.98 -15.13
C PHE A 129 23.65 13.10 -13.65
N ARG A 130 24.61 12.33 -13.15
CA ARG A 130 25.08 12.40 -11.76
C ARG A 130 25.59 13.79 -11.42
N ALA A 131 26.47 14.34 -12.26
CA ALA A 131 27.02 15.68 -12.08
C ALA A 131 25.92 16.76 -12.09
N PHE A 132 24.95 16.63 -13.00
CA PHE A 132 23.80 17.55 -13.04
C PHE A 132 22.92 17.45 -11.79
N ASP A 133 22.62 16.24 -11.32
CA ASP A 133 21.74 16.02 -10.18
C ASP A 133 22.38 16.51 -8.87
N ASN A 134 23.66 16.22 -8.65
CA ASN A 134 24.45 16.76 -7.53
C ASN A 134 24.45 18.29 -7.54
N ALA A 135 24.87 18.92 -8.65
CA ALA A 135 24.92 20.37 -8.75
C ALA A 135 23.56 21.04 -8.49
N LYS A 136 22.46 20.41 -8.92
CA LYS A 136 21.09 20.90 -8.68
C LYS A 136 20.73 20.86 -7.19
N PHE A 137 20.99 19.74 -6.50
CA PHE A 137 20.60 19.59 -5.09
C PHE A 137 21.55 20.32 -4.14
N GLU A 138 22.84 20.40 -4.45
CA GLU A 138 23.83 21.23 -3.73
C GLU A 138 23.48 22.72 -3.83
N ALA A 139 23.18 23.22 -5.03
CA ALA A 139 22.85 24.64 -5.24
C ALA A 139 21.53 25.06 -4.54
N LEU A 140 20.63 24.10 -4.29
CA LEU A 140 19.42 24.29 -3.51
C LEU A 140 19.64 24.10 -2.00
N PHE A 141 20.87 23.81 -1.57
CA PHE A 141 21.24 23.50 -0.18
C PHE A 141 20.44 22.35 0.43
N LEU A 142 20.01 21.39 -0.41
CA LEU A 142 19.27 20.20 0.03
C LEU A 142 20.23 19.06 0.42
N ILE A 143 21.47 19.09 -0.07
CA ILE A 143 22.55 18.17 0.29
C ILE A 143 23.86 18.94 0.48
N GLY A 144 24.84 18.33 1.15
CA GLY A 144 26.20 18.88 1.31
C GLY A 144 27.08 18.68 0.07
N GLU A 145 28.22 19.36 0.04
CA GLU A 145 29.20 19.29 -1.07
C GLU A 145 29.88 17.91 -1.22
N ASP A 146 29.91 17.13 -0.13
CA ASP A 146 30.50 15.79 -0.08
C ASP A 146 29.46 14.66 -0.28
N GLU A 147 28.19 15.00 -0.53
CA GLU A 147 27.07 14.04 -0.61
C GLU A 147 26.71 13.66 -2.05
N ASP A 148 26.37 12.40 -2.29
CA ASP A 148 25.82 11.93 -3.58
C ASP A 148 24.29 12.05 -3.56
N SER A 149 23.73 12.92 -4.41
CA SER A 149 22.29 13.20 -4.46
C SER A 149 21.47 11.93 -4.72
N LEU A 150 21.99 11.01 -5.53
CA LEU A 150 21.29 9.77 -5.87
C LEU A 150 21.32 8.80 -4.68
N GLY A 151 22.44 8.70 -3.98
CA GLY A 151 22.57 7.96 -2.71
C GLY A 151 21.61 8.50 -1.64
N VAL A 152 21.54 9.82 -1.46
CA VAL A 152 20.62 10.45 -0.50
C VAL A 152 19.16 10.18 -0.88
N GLN A 153 18.79 10.37 -2.15
CA GLN A 153 17.43 10.07 -2.63
C GLN A 153 17.06 8.60 -2.44
N GLN A 154 17.99 7.69 -2.73
CA GLN A 154 17.80 6.26 -2.55
C GLN A 154 17.65 5.87 -1.07
N SER A 155 18.44 6.46 -0.18
CA SER A 155 18.32 6.29 1.26
C SER A 155 16.95 6.76 1.76
N ASN A 156 16.55 7.98 1.38
CA ASN A 156 15.24 8.55 1.74
C ASN A 156 14.10 7.66 1.25
N ARG A 157 14.19 7.18 0.01
CA ARG A 157 13.20 6.26 -0.57
C ARG A 157 13.11 4.96 0.21
N GLY A 158 14.25 4.34 0.53
CA GLY A 158 14.31 3.11 1.33
C GLY A 158 13.70 3.28 2.72
N ALA A 159 13.80 4.47 3.31
CA ALA A 159 13.30 4.76 4.65
C ALA A 159 11.80 5.12 4.73
N THR A 160 11.19 5.56 3.62
CA THR A 160 9.87 6.23 3.68
C THR A 160 8.79 5.59 2.82
N VAL A 161 9.17 4.81 1.80
CA VAL A 161 8.20 4.12 0.95
C VAL A 161 7.58 2.96 1.74
N GLY A 162 6.25 2.97 1.83
CA GLY A 162 5.45 1.86 2.37
C GLY A 162 4.95 0.89 1.30
N GLY A 163 4.93 1.30 0.03
CA GLY A 163 4.52 0.47 -1.09
C GLY A 163 4.67 1.18 -2.44
N TYR A 164 4.52 0.46 -3.54
CA TYR A 164 4.38 1.02 -4.88
C TYR A 164 3.69 0.04 -5.84
N TYR A 165 2.85 0.58 -6.73
CA TYR A 165 2.38 -0.09 -7.93
C TYR A 165 3.40 0.07 -9.08
N SER A 166 3.57 -1.00 -9.86
CA SER A 166 4.43 -1.02 -11.05
C SER A 166 3.60 -1.23 -12.32
N PRO A 167 3.32 -0.17 -13.11
CA PRO A 167 2.63 -0.30 -14.40
C PRO A 167 3.36 -1.17 -15.43
N ALA A 168 4.65 -1.45 -15.22
CA ALA A 168 5.42 -2.31 -16.11
C ALA A 168 5.30 -3.80 -15.76
N ALA A 169 4.89 -4.11 -14.53
CA ALA A 169 4.74 -5.48 -14.03
C ALA A 169 3.27 -5.83 -13.70
N ASP A 170 2.37 -4.85 -13.81
CA ASP A 170 0.97 -4.93 -13.41
C ASP A 170 0.78 -5.48 -11.98
N SER A 171 1.67 -5.09 -11.06
CA SER A 171 1.72 -5.62 -9.70
C SER A 171 2.06 -4.56 -8.65
N ILE A 172 1.71 -4.84 -7.40
CA ILE A 172 2.01 -4.02 -6.22
C ILE A 172 3.09 -4.70 -5.40
N VAL A 173 4.01 -3.89 -4.88
CA VAL A 173 4.97 -4.29 -3.85
C VAL A 173 4.73 -3.45 -2.61
N LEU A 174 4.41 -4.09 -1.49
CA LEU A 174 4.32 -3.47 -0.17
C LEU A 174 5.63 -3.67 0.59
N VAL A 175 6.02 -2.65 1.34
CA VAL A 175 7.25 -2.63 2.13
C VAL A 175 6.89 -2.63 3.60
N THR A 176 7.32 -3.65 4.33
CA THR A 176 7.13 -3.76 5.79
C THR A 176 8.42 -3.44 6.55
N ASP A 177 8.27 -2.80 7.71
CA ASP A 177 9.35 -2.58 8.68
C ASP A 177 9.74 -3.86 9.43
N ASN A 178 8.84 -4.85 9.46
CA ASN A 178 9.12 -6.12 10.11
C ASN A 178 9.94 -7.02 9.19
N GLU A 179 11.14 -7.37 9.63
CA GLU A 179 12.08 -8.19 8.84
C GLU A 179 11.76 -9.69 8.88
N THR A 180 10.86 -10.13 9.77
CA THR A 180 10.58 -11.54 10.02
C THR A 180 9.15 -11.97 9.74
N THR A 181 8.16 -11.10 9.95
CA THR A 181 6.75 -11.38 9.69
C THR A 181 6.23 -10.38 8.67
N LEU A 182 5.59 -10.89 7.61
CA LEU A 182 5.05 -10.05 6.55
C LEU A 182 3.72 -9.46 7.02
N GLN A 183 3.68 -8.14 7.16
CA GLN A 183 2.50 -7.39 7.60
C GLN A 183 2.06 -6.43 6.50
N VAL A 184 0.76 -6.14 6.46
CA VAL A 184 0.15 -5.19 5.52
C VAL A 184 -0.37 -3.98 6.28
N ASP A 185 -0.18 -2.81 5.66
CA ASP A 185 -0.97 -1.62 5.97
C ASP A 185 -2.04 -1.46 4.89
N GLU A 186 -3.31 -1.68 5.25
CA GLU A 186 -4.42 -1.56 4.31
C GLU A 186 -4.58 -0.12 3.77
N LEU A 187 -4.09 0.90 4.47
CA LEU A 187 -4.10 2.27 3.94
C LEU A 187 -3.12 2.43 2.78
N THR A 188 -1.96 1.80 2.90
CA THR A 188 -0.95 1.80 1.84
C THR A 188 -1.42 0.90 0.69
N LEU A 189 -1.93 -0.30 0.97
CA LEU A 189 -2.52 -1.18 -0.04
C LEU A 189 -3.65 -0.49 -0.82
N GLY A 190 -4.58 0.17 -0.11
CA GLY A 190 -5.68 0.91 -0.74
C GLY A 190 -5.19 2.04 -1.66
N HIS A 191 -4.11 2.73 -1.29
CA HIS A 191 -3.48 3.75 -2.15
C HIS A 191 -2.91 3.12 -3.43
N GLU A 192 -2.13 2.05 -3.31
CA GLU A 192 -1.52 1.38 -4.47
C GLU A 192 -2.54 0.72 -5.40
N LEU A 193 -3.63 0.18 -4.83
CA LEU A 193 -4.75 -0.36 -5.60
C LEU A 193 -5.45 0.72 -6.44
N VAL A 194 -5.45 1.98 -6.00
CA VAL A 194 -5.96 3.08 -6.83
C VAL A 194 -5.07 3.30 -8.05
N HIS A 195 -3.75 3.23 -7.89
CA HIS A 195 -2.85 3.29 -9.05
C HIS A 195 -3.07 2.12 -10.01
N ALA A 196 -3.30 0.92 -9.47
CA ALA A 196 -3.63 -0.24 -10.30
C ALA A 196 -4.93 -0.05 -11.08
N VAL A 197 -6.04 0.38 -10.45
CA VAL A 197 -7.29 0.62 -11.18
C VAL A 197 -7.15 1.78 -12.17
N GLN A 198 -6.42 2.84 -11.82
CA GLN A 198 -6.14 3.93 -12.75
C GLN A 198 -5.40 3.45 -13.99
N ASP A 199 -4.42 2.55 -13.84
CA ASP A 199 -3.66 2.01 -14.97
C ASP A 199 -4.51 1.06 -15.82
N GLN A 200 -5.28 0.17 -15.19
CA GLN A 200 -6.20 -0.72 -15.91
C GLN A 200 -7.28 0.04 -16.70
N ARG A 201 -7.75 1.19 -16.19
CA ARG A 201 -8.85 1.96 -16.79
C ARG A 201 -8.37 3.04 -17.77
N PHE A 202 -7.19 3.62 -17.53
CA PHE A 202 -6.72 4.81 -18.26
C PHE A 202 -5.32 4.65 -18.89
N GLY A 203 -4.57 3.59 -18.56
CA GLY A 203 -3.24 3.31 -19.09
C GLY A 203 -2.20 4.35 -18.64
N LEU A 204 -1.86 4.34 -17.36
CA LEU A 204 -0.90 5.28 -16.75
C LEU A 204 0.48 5.18 -17.41
N GLY A 205 0.90 4.01 -17.88
CA GLY A 205 2.16 3.83 -18.62
C GLY A 205 2.29 4.71 -19.88
N ASN A 206 1.19 5.25 -20.41
CA ASN A 206 1.19 6.14 -21.57
C ASN A 206 1.15 7.64 -21.22
N VAL A 207 1.00 7.98 -19.94
CA VAL A 207 0.94 9.36 -19.47
C VAL A 207 2.35 9.94 -19.39
N SER A 208 2.61 10.96 -20.19
CA SER A 208 3.92 11.63 -20.19
C SER A 208 3.78 13.13 -20.44
N SER A 209 4.78 13.89 -19.99
CA SER A 209 4.88 15.33 -20.25
C SER A 209 6.28 15.69 -20.73
N ARG A 210 6.38 16.72 -21.58
CA ARG A 210 7.65 17.30 -22.03
C ARG A 210 8.18 18.38 -21.09
N THR A 211 7.32 18.89 -20.20
CA THR A 211 7.64 19.97 -19.27
C THR A 211 7.55 19.47 -17.84
N ARG A 212 8.38 20.03 -16.95
CA ARG A 212 8.31 19.73 -15.52
C ARG A 212 6.95 20.10 -14.94
N ASP A 213 6.38 21.22 -15.40
CA ASP A 213 5.04 21.64 -14.99
C ASP A 213 3.96 20.64 -15.40
N GLY A 214 3.96 20.15 -16.64
CA GLY A 214 3.01 19.12 -17.06
C GLY A 214 3.24 17.78 -16.37
N ALA A 215 4.49 17.43 -16.02
CA ALA A 215 4.78 16.23 -15.24
C ALA A 215 4.19 16.35 -13.83
N ASN A 216 4.39 17.50 -13.18
CA ASN A 216 3.79 17.80 -11.88
C ASN A 216 2.25 17.83 -11.94
N ALA A 217 1.66 18.36 -13.02
CA ALA A 217 0.21 18.36 -13.22
C ALA A 217 -0.34 16.93 -13.34
N ASN A 218 0.32 16.08 -14.11
CA ASN A 218 -0.06 14.66 -14.23
C ASN A 218 0.04 13.95 -12.87
N SER A 219 1.16 14.10 -12.17
CA SER A 219 1.35 13.51 -10.83
C SER A 219 0.31 14.04 -9.84
N GLY A 220 0.04 15.35 -9.84
CA GLY A 220 -0.94 15.95 -8.93
C GLY A 220 -2.35 15.37 -9.10
N LEU A 221 -2.74 15.01 -10.32
CA LEU A 221 -4.02 14.34 -10.57
C LEU A 221 -4.00 12.87 -10.13
N ILE A 222 -2.98 12.12 -10.54
CA ILE A 222 -2.86 10.67 -10.29
C ILE A 222 -2.73 10.39 -8.79
N GLU A 223 -1.78 11.04 -8.13
CA GLU A 223 -1.52 10.91 -6.69
C GLU A 223 -2.62 11.57 -5.86
N GLY A 224 -3.17 12.70 -6.33
CA GLY A 224 -4.24 13.39 -5.61
C GLY A 224 -5.50 12.52 -5.46
N ASP A 225 -5.83 11.75 -6.50
CA ASP A 225 -6.92 10.79 -6.49
C ASP A 225 -6.64 9.62 -5.53
N ALA A 226 -5.44 9.04 -5.58
CA ALA A 226 -5.03 7.98 -4.64
C ALA A 226 -5.05 8.45 -3.18
N ASN A 227 -4.51 9.65 -2.90
CA ASN A 227 -4.57 10.28 -1.57
C ASN A 227 -6.01 10.52 -1.09
N TYR A 228 -6.90 10.96 -2.00
CA TYR A 228 -8.32 11.15 -1.66
C TYR A 228 -8.98 9.83 -1.27
N VAL A 229 -8.76 8.78 -2.05
CA VAL A 229 -9.30 7.45 -1.74
C VAL A 229 -8.70 6.89 -0.46
N GLN A 230 -7.39 7.02 -0.24
CA GLN A 230 -6.73 6.60 1.00
C GLN A 230 -7.33 7.30 2.22
N GLU A 231 -7.62 8.60 2.12
CA GLU A 231 -8.28 9.35 3.18
C GLU A 231 -9.70 8.83 3.47
N GLN A 232 -10.48 8.55 2.42
CA GLN A 232 -11.80 7.93 2.56
C GLN A 232 -11.71 6.52 3.16
N TYR A 233 -10.73 5.73 2.73
CA TYR A 233 -10.43 4.39 3.24
C TYR A 233 -10.14 4.47 4.74
N ARG A 234 -9.27 5.38 5.16
CA ARG A 234 -8.92 5.63 6.56
C ARG A 234 -10.13 6.04 7.41
N GLN A 235 -10.99 6.92 6.90
CA GLN A 235 -12.21 7.33 7.61
C GLN A 235 -13.18 6.16 7.79
N ARG A 236 -13.36 5.33 6.76
CA ARG A 236 -14.23 4.14 6.83
C ARG A 236 -13.65 3.05 7.72
N CYS A 237 -12.32 2.92 7.77
CA CYS A 237 -11.61 2.01 8.68
C CYS A 237 -11.66 2.42 10.15
N ALA A 238 -11.98 3.66 10.50
CA ALA A 238 -12.04 4.07 11.91
C ALA A 238 -13.07 3.23 12.70
N GLU A 239 -12.94 3.14 14.01
CA GLU A 239 -13.85 2.35 14.87
C GLU A 239 -15.32 2.73 14.68
N GLY A 240 -15.62 4.02 14.48
CA GLY A 240 -16.96 4.53 14.17
C GLY A 240 -17.28 4.64 12.67
N GLY A 241 -16.38 4.17 11.81
CA GLY A 241 -16.50 4.19 10.36
C GLY A 241 -17.30 3.00 9.81
N ALA A 242 -17.55 3.02 8.50
CA ALA A 242 -18.35 1.99 7.82
C ALA A 242 -17.75 0.57 7.89
N TRP A 243 -16.46 0.44 8.19
CA TRP A 243 -15.75 -0.84 8.34
C TRP A 243 -15.28 -1.10 9.77
N ALA A 244 -15.69 -0.26 10.73
CA ALA A 244 -15.62 -0.50 12.18
C ALA A 244 -14.27 -1.04 12.71
N GLY A 245 -13.13 -0.48 12.28
CA GLY A 245 -11.82 -0.91 12.77
C GLY A 245 -11.27 -2.19 12.13
N SER A 246 -11.97 -2.81 11.18
CA SER A 246 -11.58 -4.12 10.59
C SER A 246 -10.38 -4.10 9.63
N CYS A 247 -9.73 -2.94 9.45
CA CYS A 247 -8.63 -2.78 8.52
C CYS A 247 -7.29 -3.12 9.17
N LEU A 248 -6.47 -3.93 8.51
CA LEU A 248 -5.14 -4.30 8.99
C LEU A 248 -4.19 -3.10 8.99
N ARG A 249 -3.42 -2.97 10.07
CA ARG A 249 -2.28 -2.04 10.18
C ARG A 249 -1.12 -2.73 10.89
N PRO A 250 0.14 -2.52 10.45
CA PRO A 250 1.30 -3.05 11.13
C PRO A 250 1.27 -2.64 12.60
N ASP A 251 1.75 -3.51 13.47
CA ASP A 251 1.94 -3.14 14.86
C ASP A 251 2.85 -1.91 14.89
N ALA A 252 2.54 -0.92 15.72
CA ALA A 252 3.45 0.18 15.93
C ALA A 252 4.77 -0.41 16.41
N SER A 253 5.81 -0.36 15.57
CA SER A 253 7.15 -0.80 15.94
C SER A 253 7.52 -0.04 17.20
N GLY A 254 7.58 -0.73 18.33
CA GLY A 254 7.96 -0.14 19.61
C GLY A 254 9.30 0.55 19.43
N GLY A 255 9.29 1.88 19.53
CA GLY A 255 10.51 2.68 19.66
C GLY A 255 11.15 2.50 21.02
#